data_AF-A0A964U6W6-F1
#
_entry.id   AF-A0A964U6W6-F1
#
_cell.length_a   1.000
_cell.length_b   1.000
_cell.length_c   1.000
_cell.angle_alpha   90.00
_cell.angle_beta   90.00
_cell.angle_gamma   90.00
#
_symmetry.space_group_name_H-M   'P 1'
#
loop_
_entity.id
_entity.type
_entity.pdbx_description
1 polymer ?
#
loop_
_entity_poly.entity_id
_entity_poly.type
_entity_poly.pdbx_seq_one_letter_code
_entity_poly.pdbx_strand_id
1 'polypeptide(L)'
;MIPDYQSLMRPVLEHAAKGEVRIGDLIETLSEELGLTDEEREEMLPSGRQSVFSNRVHWAKTYLKQAGLVRPTRRAHFVITQRGQAALADPSATIDNAYMKQFEEFRAFQNRSSDHYTQTETNDGSGEITPDEALRAAHRKINESLAADLLDRVRDASPAFFESVIVSLLVSMGYGGSSEEAGRSLGRSGDDGVDGVIDQDPLGVDQIYLQAKRYAEGNSVGAGAIRDFFGALSLKRATKGIFVTTSTFSPSATDTARDLSSR
;
A
#
# COMPACT_ATOMS: atom_id res chain seq x y z
N MET A 1 -19.04 2.73 -1.25
CA MET A 1 -17.79 3.51 -1.15
C MET A 1 -17.59 3.88 0.31
N ILE A 2 -16.41 3.64 0.87
CA ILE A 2 -16.10 3.96 2.28
C ILE A 2 -16.19 5.49 2.50
N PRO A 3 -17.07 5.99 3.39
CA PRO A 3 -17.19 7.43 3.66
C PRO A 3 -15.91 8.03 4.24
N ASP A 4 -15.68 9.31 4.00
CA ASP A 4 -14.60 10.06 4.65
C ASP A 4 -14.90 10.30 6.15
N TYR A 5 -13.88 10.69 6.91
CA TYR A 5 -14.02 10.87 8.36
C TYR A 5 -14.91 12.07 8.75
N GLN A 6 -15.05 13.09 7.90
CA GLN A 6 -15.93 14.24 8.18
C GLN A 6 -17.39 13.84 8.03
N SER A 7 -17.72 13.10 6.97
CA SER A 7 -19.05 12.52 6.75
C SER A 7 -19.48 11.60 7.92
N LEU A 8 -18.53 10.95 8.60
CA LEU A 8 -18.78 10.09 9.76
C LEU A 8 -18.97 10.85 11.08
N MET A 9 -18.68 12.15 11.16
CA MET A 9 -18.77 12.92 12.42
C MET A 9 -20.19 13.00 12.96
N ARG A 10 -21.18 13.31 12.11
CA ARG A 10 -22.59 13.37 12.54
C ARG A 10 -23.11 11.99 12.98
N PRO A 11 -22.96 10.88 12.20
CA PRO A 11 -23.37 9.54 12.64
C PRO A 11 -22.74 9.08 13.95
N VAL A 12 -21.45 9.37 14.17
CA VAL A 12 -20.75 9.07 15.43
C VAL A 12 -21.37 9.84 16.59
N LEU A 13 -21.72 11.11 16.38
CA LEU A 13 -22.30 11.97 17.40
C LEU A 13 -23.74 11.55 17.72
N GLU A 14 -24.54 11.18 16.72
CA GLU A 14 -25.91 10.66 16.88
C GLU A 14 -25.93 9.37 17.73
N HIS A 15 -24.96 8.47 17.53
CA HIS A 15 -24.81 7.30 18.38
C HIS A 15 -24.45 7.67 19.82
N ALA A 16 -23.53 8.62 20.00
CA ALA A 16 -23.15 9.12 21.32
C ALA A 16 -24.29 9.85 22.05
N ALA A 17 -25.33 10.29 21.34
CA ALA A 17 -26.53 10.88 21.94
C ALA A 17 -27.47 9.85 22.57
N LYS A 18 -27.41 8.58 22.12
CA LYS A 18 -28.22 7.48 22.67
C LYS A 18 -27.69 6.97 24.02
N GLY A 19 -26.42 7.24 24.35
CA GLY A 19 -25.80 6.78 25.59
C GLY A 19 -24.27 6.73 25.51
N GLU A 20 -23.64 6.05 26.47
CA GLU A 20 -22.20 5.73 26.39
C GLU A 20 -21.94 4.74 25.26
N VAL A 21 -21.00 5.08 24.38
CA VAL A 21 -20.67 4.28 23.20
C VAL A 21 -19.25 3.74 23.30
N ARG A 22 -19.09 2.45 22.98
CA ARG A 22 -17.79 1.81 22.74
C ARG A 22 -17.42 1.97 21.26
N ILE A 23 -16.19 2.38 20.98
CA ILE A 23 -15.76 2.66 19.60
C ILE A 23 -15.76 1.41 18.70
N GLY A 24 -15.47 0.22 19.24
CA GLY A 24 -15.51 -1.03 18.47
C GLY A 24 -16.91 -1.36 17.98
N ASP A 25 -17.85 -1.42 18.92
CA ASP A 25 -19.27 -1.69 18.66
C ASP A 25 -19.88 -0.63 17.70
N LEU A 26 -19.41 0.63 17.80
CA LEU A 26 -19.83 1.68 16.88
C LEU A 26 -19.33 1.45 15.45
N ILE A 27 -18.11 0.95 15.26
CA ILE A 27 -17.59 0.64 13.92
C ILE A 27 -18.44 -0.44 13.28
N GLU A 28 -18.77 -1.51 14.01
CA GLU A 28 -19.66 -2.57 13.51
C GLU A 28 -21.03 -1.99 13.14
N THR A 29 -21.66 -1.26 14.06
CA THR A 29 -22.99 -0.65 13.87
C THR A 29 -23.00 0.30 12.66
N LEU A 30 -22.05 1.22 12.56
CA LEU A 30 -22.00 2.16 11.43
C LEU A 30 -21.69 1.46 10.11
N SER A 31 -20.91 0.37 10.12
CA SER A 31 -20.63 -0.38 8.89
C SER A 31 -21.89 -1.05 8.32
N GLU A 32 -22.83 -1.44 9.19
CA GLU A 32 -24.13 -2.00 8.83
C GLU A 32 -25.10 -0.93 8.36
N GLU A 33 -25.24 0.16 9.13
CA GLU A 33 -26.14 1.26 8.80
C GLU A 33 -25.79 1.95 7.48
N LEU A 34 -24.50 2.03 7.14
CA LEU A 34 -24.01 2.62 5.91
C LEU A 34 -23.97 1.63 4.73
N GLY A 35 -24.30 0.35 4.96
CA GLY A 35 -24.36 -0.67 3.91
C GLY A 35 -23.01 -0.98 3.25
N LEU A 36 -21.91 -0.92 4.00
CA LEU A 36 -20.58 -1.27 3.47
C LEU A 36 -20.51 -2.74 3.07
N THR A 37 -19.92 -3.02 1.91
CA THR A 37 -19.68 -4.41 1.48
C THR A 37 -18.60 -5.09 2.33
N ASP A 38 -18.51 -6.42 2.26
CA ASP A 38 -17.47 -7.15 2.97
C ASP A 38 -16.07 -6.72 2.52
N GLU A 39 -15.86 -6.46 1.22
CA GLU A 39 -14.57 -5.95 0.74
C GLU A 39 -14.23 -4.58 1.32
N GLU A 40 -15.21 -3.68 1.45
CA GLU A 40 -15.02 -2.34 2.02
C GLU A 40 -14.76 -2.38 3.53
N ARG A 41 -15.34 -3.34 4.25
CA ARG A 41 -15.11 -3.56 5.68
C ARG A 41 -13.71 -4.13 5.94
N GLU A 42 -13.25 -5.00 5.05
CA GLU A 42 -11.96 -5.68 5.11
C GLU A 42 -10.82 -4.89 4.46
N GLU A 43 -11.10 -3.77 3.79
CA GLU A 43 -10.07 -2.92 3.19
C GLU A 43 -9.09 -2.43 4.26
N MET A 44 -7.88 -2.99 4.24
CA MET A 44 -6.85 -2.71 5.24
C MET A 44 -6.05 -1.46 4.89
N LEU A 45 -5.67 -0.70 5.93
CA LEU A 45 -4.59 0.27 5.78
C LEU A 45 -3.31 -0.46 5.33
N PRO A 46 -2.39 0.21 4.61
CA PRO A 46 -1.11 -0.38 4.21
C PRO A 46 -0.26 -0.94 5.36
N SER A 47 -0.50 -0.49 6.60
CA SER A 47 0.15 -1.02 7.80
C SER A 47 -0.33 -2.43 8.19
N GLY A 48 -1.45 -2.89 7.66
CA GLY A 48 -2.10 -4.17 8.00
C GLY A 48 -2.70 -4.24 9.41
N ARG A 49 -2.68 -3.13 10.17
CA ARG A 49 -3.08 -3.14 11.61
C ARG A 49 -4.56 -2.82 11.84
N GLN A 50 -5.20 -2.11 10.90
CA GLN A 50 -6.56 -1.60 11.05
C GLN A 50 -7.18 -1.38 9.66
N SER A 51 -8.49 -1.57 9.53
CA SER A 51 -9.21 -1.25 8.29
C SER A 51 -9.35 0.25 8.06
N VAL A 52 -9.49 0.65 6.80
CA VAL A 52 -9.68 2.05 6.38
C VAL A 52 -10.89 2.65 7.09
N PHE A 53 -12.04 1.96 7.08
CA PHE A 53 -13.25 2.43 7.73
C PHE A 53 -13.07 2.60 9.26
N SER A 54 -12.49 1.61 9.93
CA SER A 54 -12.21 1.67 11.36
C SER A 54 -11.33 2.87 11.71
N ASN A 55 -10.30 3.14 10.91
CA ASN A 55 -9.42 4.30 11.09
C ASN A 55 -10.20 5.62 10.97
N ARG A 56 -11.06 5.75 9.95
CA ARG A 56 -11.86 6.97 9.73
C ARG A 56 -12.86 7.23 10.86
N VAL A 57 -13.51 6.20 11.40
CA VAL A 57 -14.39 6.34 12.59
C VAL A 57 -13.60 6.80 13.82
N HIS A 58 -12.37 6.28 14.03
CA HIS A 58 -11.50 6.74 15.12
C HIS A 58 -11.09 8.21 14.95
N TRP A 59 -10.83 8.65 13.72
CA TRP A 59 -10.54 10.06 13.42
C TRP A 59 -11.74 10.97 13.64
N ALA A 60 -12.93 10.59 13.17
CA ALA A 60 -14.17 11.30 13.42
C ALA A 60 -14.38 11.53 14.93
N LYS A 61 -14.27 10.47 15.75
CA LYS A 61 -14.31 10.56 17.21
C LYS A 61 -13.23 11.50 17.77
N THR A 62 -12.00 11.40 17.29
CA THR A 62 -10.87 12.21 17.78
C THR A 62 -11.13 13.69 17.53
N TYR A 63 -11.59 14.06 16.35
CA TYR A 63 -11.90 15.44 15.99
C TYR A 63 -13.06 16.00 16.81
N LEU A 64 -14.16 15.22 16.94
CA LEU A 64 -15.28 15.57 17.83
C LEU A 64 -14.82 15.78 19.28
N LYS A 65 -13.87 14.98 19.76
CA LYS A 65 -13.29 15.14 21.10
C LYS A 65 -12.48 16.44 21.21
N GLN A 66 -11.63 16.74 20.23
CA GLN A 66 -10.83 17.97 20.24
C GLN A 66 -11.69 19.24 20.13
N ALA A 67 -12.84 19.15 19.47
CA ALA A 67 -13.84 20.22 19.42
C ALA A 67 -14.77 20.27 20.66
N GLY A 68 -14.63 19.33 21.60
CA GLY A 68 -15.41 19.28 22.84
C GLY A 68 -16.86 18.78 22.65
N LEU A 69 -17.20 18.19 21.51
CA LEU A 69 -18.54 17.65 21.23
C LEU A 69 -18.77 16.28 21.88
N VAL A 70 -17.70 15.51 22.10
CA VAL A 70 -17.72 14.27 22.87
C VAL A 70 -16.63 14.29 23.92
N ARG A 71 -16.81 13.51 25.00
CA ARG A 71 -15.79 13.31 26.03
C ARG A 71 -15.55 11.83 26.31
N PRO A 72 -14.31 11.41 26.59
CA PRO A 72 -14.04 10.05 27.01
C PRO A 72 -14.60 9.80 28.42
N THR A 73 -15.02 8.58 28.69
CA THR A 73 -15.46 8.13 30.03
C THR A 73 -14.48 7.11 30.61
N ARG A 74 -14.13 6.10 29.80
CA ARG A 74 -13.14 5.05 30.10
C ARG A 74 -12.50 4.55 28.81
N ARG A 75 -11.55 3.60 28.90
CA ARG A 75 -10.85 3.06 27.72
C ARG A 75 -11.85 2.63 26.64
N ALA A 76 -11.64 3.12 25.41
CA ALA A 76 -12.48 2.87 24.23
C ALA A 76 -13.93 3.42 24.29
N HIS A 77 -14.36 4.07 25.37
CA HIS A 77 -15.74 4.57 25.53
C HIS A 77 -15.81 6.10 25.57
N PHE A 78 -16.94 6.64 25.14
CA PHE A 78 -17.19 8.08 25.12
C PHE A 78 -18.70 8.39 25.17
N VAL A 79 -19.01 9.63 25.55
CA VAL A 79 -20.38 10.17 25.61
C VAL A 79 -20.42 11.53 24.94
N ILE A 80 -21.60 11.92 24.45
CA ILE A 80 -21.85 13.27 23.96
C ILE A 80 -21.75 14.30 25.10
N THR A 81 -21.31 15.52 24.80
CA THR A 81 -21.35 16.66 25.73
C THR A 81 -22.59 17.52 25.48
N GLN A 82 -22.85 18.50 26.35
CA GLN A 82 -23.91 19.49 26.10
C GLN A 82 -23.68 20.26 24.78
N ARG A 83 -22.42 20.56 24.45
CA ARG A 83 -22.02 21.18 23.18
C ARG A 83 -22.35 20.26 21.99
N GLY A 84 -22.06 18.96 22.11
CA GLY A 84 -22.44 17.98 21.10
C GLY A 84 -23.94 17.85 20.91
N GLN A 85 -24.72 17.87 22.00
CA GLN A 85 -26.19 17.86 21.91
C GLN A 85 -26.73 19.11 21.19
N ALA A 86 -26.19 20.29 21.51
CA ALA A 86 -26.55 21.54 20.83
C ALA A 86 -26.21 21.48 19.32
N ALA A 87 -25.08 20.86 18.95
CA ALA A 87 -24.69 20.68 17.55
C ALA A 87 -25.66 19.74 16.79
N LEU A 88 -26.15 18.67 17.43
CA LEU A 88 -27.13 17.76 16.82
C LEU A 88 -28.53 18.35 16.71
N ALA A 89 -28.90 19.25 17.63
CA ALA A 89 -30.21 19.87 17.68
C ALA A 89 -30.50 20.76 16.45
N ASP A 90 -29.45 21.21 15.76
CA ASP A 90 -29.55 21.86 14.45
C ASP A 90 -29.45 20.80 13.32
N PRO A 91 -30.56 20.46 12.66
CA PRO A 91 -30.55 19.47 11.57
C PRO A 91 -29.85 19.99 10.32
N SER A 92 -29.74 21.32 10.16
CA SER A 92 -29.13 21.96 8.99
C SER A 92 -27.62 22.11 9.11
N ALA A 93 -27.07 21.97 10.32
CA ALA A 93 -25.64 22.03 10.55
C ALA A 93 -24.92 20.78 10.02
N THR A 94 -24.03 21.00 9.04
CA THR A 94 -23.04 20.01 8.63
C THR A 94 -21.92 19.99 9.67
N ILE A 95 -21.82 18.90 10.44
CA ILE A 95 -20.80 18.75 11.48
C ILE A 95 -19.51 18.25 10.83
N ASP A 96 -18.72 19.16 10.29
CA ASP A 96 -17.43 18.89 9.62
C ASP A 96 -16.28 19.70 10.27
N ASN A 97 -15.11 19.72 9.63
CA ASN A 97 -14.00 20.55 10.11
C ASN A 97 -14.31 22.05 10.11
N ALA A 98 -15.10 22.53 9.14
CA ALA A 98 -15.47 23.94 9.05
C ALA A 98 -16.37 24.34 10.22
N TYR A 99 -17.34 23.49 10.57
CA TYR A 99 -18.14 23.64 11.78
C TYR A 99 -17.26 23.64 13.02
N MET A 100 -16.31 22.71 13.16
CA MET A 100 -15.47 22.64 14.35
C MET A 100 -14.52 23.83 14.52
N LYS A 101 -14.12 24.51 13.44
CA LYS A 101 -13.28 25.72 13.50
C LYS A 101 -13.89 26.86 14.30
N GLN A 102 -15.19 26.83 14.61
CA GLN A 102 -15.81 27.81 15.51
C GLN A 102 -15.34 27.67 16.97
N PHE A 103 -14.80 26.51 17.36
CA PHE A 103 -14.35 26.24 18.73
C PHE A 103 -12.85 26.50 18.89
N GLU A 104 -12.50 27.26 19.93
CA GLU A 104 -11.11 27.66 20.21
C GLU A 104 -10.18 26.44 20.41
N GLU A 105 -10.65 25.42 21.11
CA GLU A 105 -9.86 24.22 21.42
C GLU A 105 -9.51 23.43 20.15
N PHE A 106 -10.42 23.42 19.17
CA PHE A 106 -10.21 22.76 17.89
C PHE A 106 -9.21 23.55 17.01
N ARG A 107 -9.32 24.88 16.98
CA ARG A 107 -8.34 25.74 16.30
C ARG A 107 -6.94 25.56 16.89
N ALA A 108 -6.83 25.51 18.22
CA ALA A 108 -5.56 25.25 18.91
C ALA A 108 -4.99 23.85 18.62
N PHE A 109 -5.84 22.84 18.44
CA PHE A 109 -5.42 21.50 17.99
C PHE A 109 -4.88 21.50 16.55
N GLN A 110 -5.52 22.21 15.62
CA GLN A 110 -5.03 22.33 14.24
C GLN A 110 -3.71 23.09 14.18
N ASN A 111 -3.57 24.19 14.92
CA ASN A 111 -2.34 24.99 14.92
C ASN A 111 -1.15 24.21 15.48
N ARG A 112 -1.34 23.43 16.56
CA ARG A 112 -0.28 22.54 17.09
C ARG A 112 0.15 21.46 16.10
N SER A 113 -0.75 21.07 15.19
CA SER A 113 -0.44 20.10 14.13
C SER A 113 0.25 20.77 12.93
N SER A 114 -0.04 22.06 12.68
CA SER A 114 0.57 22.88 11.63
C SER A 114 1.95 23.44 12.00
N ASP A 115 2.24 23.65 13.29
CA ASP A 115 3.57 24.11 13.76
C ASP A 115 4.68 23.06 13.51
N HIS A 116 4.31 21.81 13.20
CA HIS A 116 5.25 20.77 12.74
C HIS A 116 5.41 20.74 11.21
N TYR A 117 4.61 21.51 10.47
CA TYR A 117 4.56 21.57 9.01
C TYR A 117 4.43 23.03 8.55
N THR A 118 5.49 23.82 8.69
CA THR A 118 5.58 25.10 7.97
C THR A 118 6.74 25.06 6.98
N GLN A 119 6.44 24.67 5.74
CA GLN A 119 6.81 25.37 4.49
C GLN A 119 6.62 24.43 3.30
N THR A 120 5.40 24.32 2.78
CA THR A 120 5.10 24.56 1.36
C THR A 120 3.60 24.69 1.20
N GLU A 121 3.14 25.85 0.75
CA GLU A 121 1.78 26.02 0.27
C GLU A 121 1.62 25.23 -1.02
N THR A 122 0.84 24.15 -0.96
CA THR A 122 -0.12 23.83 -2.01
C THR A 122 -1.45 23.64 -1.35
N ASN A 123 -2.33 24.61 -1.61
CA ASN A 123 -3.75 24.59 -1.32
C ASN A 123 -4.40 23.44 -2.10
N ASP A 124 -4.40 22.23 -1.53
CA ASP A 124 -5.29 21.16 -1.98
C ASP A 124 -6.32 20.93 -0.88
N GLY A 125 -7.47 21.60 -1.06
CA GLY A 125 -8.58 21.64 -0.13
C GLY A 125 -9.44 20.38 -0.15
N SER A 126 -8.84 19.18 -0.01
CA SER A 126 -9.61 17.97 0.28
C SER A 126 -9.51 17.68 1.78
N GLY A 127 -10.44 18.26 2.55
CA GLY A 127 -10.68 17.87 3.95
C GLY A 127 -11.10 16.40 4.13
N GLU A 128 -11.12 15.62 3.04
CA GLU A 128 -11.57 14.23 2.94
C GLU A 128 -10.53 13.22 3.47
N ILE A 129 -9.24 13.56 3.47
CA ILE A 129 -8.17 12.65 3.91
C ILE A 129 -7.68 12.95 5.33
N THR A 130 -7.47 11.90 6.11
CA THR A 130 -6.88 12.00 7.45
C THR A 130 -5.39 12.35 7.36
N PRO A 131 -4.78 12.98 8.40
CA PRO A 131 -3.35 13.31 8.37
C PRO A 131 -2.42 12.11 8.11
N ASP A 132 -2.81 10.94 8.62
CA ASP A 132 -2.08 9.68 8.43
C ASP A 132 -2.22 9.14 6.99
N GLU A 133 -3.39 9.28 6.36
CA GLU A 133 -3.57 9.00 4.93
C GLU A 133 -2.74 9.96 4.07
N ALA A 134 -2.71 11.26 4.41
CA ALA A 134 -1.91 12.25 3.70
C ALA A 134 -0.40 11.93 3.75
N LEU A 135 0.14 11.60 4.93
CA LEU A 135 1.54 11.20 5.08
C LEU A 135 1.88 9.94 4.26
N ARG A 136 0.98 8.95 4.25
CA ARG A 136 1.18 7.72 3.48
C ARG A 136 1.08 7.94 1.98
N ALA A 137 0.16 8.79 1.53
CA ALA A 137 0.06 9.17 0.13
C ALA A 137 1.34 9.86 -0.34
N ALA A 138 1.88 10.78 0.46
CA ALA A 138 3.17 11.42 0.18
C ALA A 138 4.32 10.41 0.12
N HIS A 139 4.43 9.49 1.10
CA HIS A 139 5.46 8.46 1.11
C HIS A 139 5.36 7.51 -0.10
N ARG A 140 4.14 7.10 -0.48
CA ARG A 140 3.90 6.28 -1.67
C ARG A 140 4.36 6.99 -2.93
N LYS A 141 3.99 8.27 -3.09
CA LYS A 141 4.37 9.10 -4.23
C LYS A 141 5.90 9.27 -4.34
N ILE A 142 6.59 9.44 -3.21
CA ILE A 142 8.06 9.49 -3.17
C ILE A 142 8.64 8.15 -3.65
N ASN A 143 8.14 7.02 -3.15
CA ASN A 143 8.61 5.71 -3.57
C ASN A 143 8.31 5.38 -5.04
N GLU A 144 7.13 5.76 -5.55
CA GLU A 144 6.77 5.60 -6.96
C GLU A 144 7.70 6.42 -7.86
N SER A 145 7.99 7.68 -7.48
CA SER A 145 8.96 8.52 -8.18
C SER A 145 10.36 7.91 -8.16
N LEU A 146 10.81 7.44 -7.00
CA LEU A 146 12.12 6.80 -6.87
C LEU A 146 12.20 5.51 -7.70
N ALA A 147 11.15 4.69 -7.69
CA ALA A 147 11.09 3.46 -8.47
C ALA A 147 11.16 3.74 -9.98
N ALA A 148 10.45 4.77 -10.46
CA ALA A 148 10.53 5.22 -11.84
C ALA A 148 11.95 5.67 -12.22
N ASP A 149 12.57 6.53 -11.39
CA ASP A 149 13.93 7.02 -11.61
C ASP A 149 14.96 5.87 -11.66
N LEU A 150 14.82 4.88 -10.76
CA LEU A 150 15.68 3.70 -10.74
C LEU A 150 15.47 2.82 -11.97
N LEU A 151 14.22 2.62 -12.40
CA LEU A 151 13.91 1.83 -13.58
C LEU A 151 14.52 2.44 -14.85
N ASP A 152 14.45 3.76 -15.00
CA ASP A 152 15.05 4.48 -16.14
C ASP A 152 16.57 4.31 -16.16
N ARG A 153 17.24 4.47 -15.01
CA ARG A 153 18.69 4.22 -14.90
C ARG A 153 19.07 2.79 -15.26
N VAL A 154 18.25 1.81 -14.89
CA VAL A 154 18.49 0.39 -15.22
C VAL A 154 18.27 0.13 -16.71
N ARG A 155 17.29 0.77 -17.35
CA ARG A 155 17.07 0.70 -18.80
C ARG A 155 18.25 1.28 -19.58
N ASP A 156 18.80 2.40 -19.10
CA ASP A 156 19.93 3.12 -19.71
C ASP A 156 21.30 2.47 -19.49
N ALA A 157 21.41 1.51 -18.56
CA ALA A 157 22.68 0.87 -18.22
C ALA A 157 23.21 -0.06 -19.34
N SER A 158 24.01 -1.07 -19.03
CA SER A 158 24.33 -2.15 -19.99
C SER A 158 23.46 -3.39 -19.71
N PRO A 159 23.24 -4.31 -20.68
CA PRO A 159 22.56 -5.57 -20.43
C PRO A 159 23.20 -6.38 -19.28
N ALA A 160 24.53 -6.48 -19.28
CA ALA A 160 25.29 -7.15 -18.22
C ALA A 160 25.09 -6.48 -16.84
N PHE A 161 24.96 -5.15 -16.79
CA PHE A 161 24.64 -4.46 -15.55
C PHE A 161 23.25 -4.86 -15.04
N PHE A 162 22.25 -4.90 -15.92
CA PHE A 162 20.90 -5.33 -15.52
C PHE A 162 20.89 -6.75 -14.94
N GLU A 163 21.56 -7.69 -15.59
CA GLU A 163 21.73 -9.06 -15.09
C GLU A 163 22.33 -9.06 -13.68
N SER A 164 23.42 -8.31 -13.46
CA SER A 164 24.08 -8.20 -12.16
C SER A 164 23.18 -7.59 -11.07
N VAL A 165 22.35 -6.60 -11.42
CA VAL A 165 21.39 -5.97 -10.51
C VAL A 165 20.31 -6.96 -10.09
N ILE A 166 19.78 -7.75 -11.02
CA ILE A 166 18.75 -8.76 -10.71
C ILE A 166 19.31 -9.85 -9.80
N VAL A 167 20.51 -10.37 -10.08
CA VAL A 167 21.16 -11.35 -9.20
C VAL A 167 21.38 -10.77 -7.81
N SER A 168 21.94 -9.56 -7.72
CA SER A 168 22.19 -8.88 -6.45
C SER A 168 20.92 -8.63 -5.65
N LEU A 169 19.82 -8.25 -6.32
CA LEU A 169 18.52 -8.05 -5.71
C LEU A 169 17.99 -9.33 -5.09
N LEU A 170 17.98 -10.44 -5.83
CA LEU A 170 17.44 -11.71 -5.35
C LEU A 170 18.27 -12.31 -4.20
N VAL A 171 19.60 -12.18 -4.25
CA VAL A 171 20.46 -12.54 -3.12
C VAL A 171 20.14 -11.68 -1.89
N SER A 172 19.99 -10.36 -2.08
CA SER A 172 19.63 -9.43 -0.99
C SER A 172 18.23 -9.69 -0.41
N MET A 173 17.32 -10.24 -1.22
CA MET A 173 15.99 -10.69 -0.78
C MET A 173 16.03 -12.05 -0.03
N GLY A 174 17.19 -12.71 0.03
CA GLY A 174 17.39 -13.95 0.78
C GLY A 174 17.22 -15.24 -0.03
N TYR A 175 17.09 -15.17 -1.36
CA TYR A 175 16.95 -16.36 -2.20
C TYR A 175 18.24 -17.19 -2.31
N GLY A 176 19.41 -16.73 -1.85
CA GLY A 176 20.67 -17.48 -1.93
C GLY A 176 21.02 -18.36 -0.72
N GLY A 177 20.18 -18.42 0.31
CA GLY A 177 20.59 -19.02 1.59
C GLY A 177 21.72 -18.23 2.28
N SER A 178 22.55 -18.90 3.08
CA SER A 178 23.55 -18.24 3.95
C SER A 178 24.97 -18.15 3.37
N SER A 179 25.18 -18.52 2.10
CA SER A 179 26.50 -18.49 1.45
C SER A 179 26.70 -17.19 0.66
N GLU A 180 27.86 -16.55 0.82
CA GLU A 180 28.22 -15.33 0.07
C GLU A 180 28.35 -15.55 -1.46
N GLU A 181 28.48 -16.81 -1.90
CA GLU A 181 28.61 -17.19 -3.32
C GLU A 181 27.32 -17.69 -3.98
N ALA A 182 26.17 -17.53 -3.31
CA ALA A 182 24.92 -18.18 -3.71
C ALA A 182 24.33 -17.71 -5.05
N GLY A 183 24.69 -16.52 -5.53
CA GLY A 183 24.25 -15.99 -6.81
C GLY A 183 25.42 -15.85 -7.76
N ARG A 184 25.35 -16.51 -8.92
CA ARG A 184 26.37 -16.40 -9.97
C ARG A 184 25.73 -15.88 -11.26
N SER A 185 26.23 -14.76 -11.77
CA SER A 185 25.91 -14.31 -13.13
C SER A 185 26.65 -15.21 -14.12
N LEU A 186 25.90 -15.86 -15.01
CA LEU A 186 26.45 -16.68 -16.09
C LEU A 186 26.73 -15.76 -17.28
N GLY A 187 27.71 -14.87 -17.11
CA GLY A 187 28.01 -13.78 -18.03
C GLY A 187 28.71 -14.19 -19.33
N ARG A 188 28.31 -15.29 -19.99
CA ARG A 188 28.82 -15.64 -21.32
C ARG A 188 27.67 -15.81 -22.31
N SER A 189 27.72 -14.99 -23.37
CA SER A 189 26.87 -15.16 -24.54
C SER A 189 27.06 -16.57 -25.13
N GLY A 190 26.06 -17.42 -24.97
CA GLY A 190 26.10 -18.83 -25.42
C GLY A 190 25.30 -19.81 -24.56
N ASP A 191 24.79 -19.43 -23.39
CA ASP A 191 24.23 -20.36 -22.41
C ASP A 191 22.72 -20.65 -22.58
N ASP A 192 22.28 -20.89 -23.82
CA ASP A 192 20.94 -21.40 -24.16
C ASP A 192 19.74 -20.59 -23.61
N GLY A 193 19.91 -19.31 -23.24
CA GLY A 193 18.83 -18.49 -22.69
C GLY A 193 18.72 -18.49 -21.16
N VAL A 194 19.84 -18.57 -20.46
CA VAL A 194 19.93 -18.35 -19.01
C VAL A 194 21.02 -17.32 -18.72
N ASP A 195 20.71 -16.31 -17.91
CA ASP A 195 21.65 -15.22 -17.59
C ASP A 195 22.23 -15.31 -16.16
N GLY A 196 21.63 -16.12 -15.28
CA GLY A 196 22.14 -16.33 -13.92
C GLY A 196 21.54 -17.55 -13.23
N VAL A 197 22.20 -17.99 -12.16
CA VAL A 197 21.74 -19.08 -11.30
C VAL A 197 21.90 -18.67 -9.85
N ILE A 198 20.89 -19.01 -9.04
CA ILE A 198 20.89 -18.85 -7.59
C ILE A 198 20.77 -20.24 -6.94
N ASP A 199 21.77 -20.59 -6.14
CA ASP A 199 21.76 -21.79 -5.31
C ASP A 199 20.93 -21.51 -4.04
N GLN A 200 19.85 -22.25 -3.82
CA GLN A 200 19.01 -22.14 -2.61
C GLN A 200 19.65 -22.82 -1.39
N ASP A 201 20.60 -23.71 -1.63
CA ASP A 201 21.29 -24.47 -0.60
C ASP A 201 22.81 -24.44 -0.81
N PRO A 202 23.61 -24.62 0.26
CA PRO A 202 25.07 -24.57 0.16
C PRO A 202 25.71 -25.64 -0.73
N LEU A 203 24.99 -26.73 -1.04
CA LEU A 203 25.47 -27.82 -1.90
C LEU A 203 25.12 -27.58 -3.39
N GLY A 204 24.31 -26.56 -3.70
CA GLY A 204 23.90 -26.21 -5.08
C GLY A 204 22.99 -27.25 -5.72
N VAL A 205 22.18 -27.95 -4.94
CA VAL A 205 21.29 -29.01 -5.42
C VAL A 205 19.95 -28.43 -5.89
N ASP A 206 19.42 -27.46 -5.17
CA ASP A 206 18.21 -26.72 -5.52
C ASP A 206 18.60 -25.35 -6.10
N GLN A 207 18.46 -25.23 -7.41
CA GLN A 207 18.88 -24.06 -8.18
C GLN A 207 17.69 -23.33 -8.80
N ILE A 208 17.71 -22.01 -8.70
CA ILE A 208 16.80 -21.13 -9.43
C ILE A 208 17.55 -20.48 -10.59
N TYR A 209 17.06 -20.73 -11.80
CA TYR A 209 17.63 -20.17 -13.01
C TYR A 209 16.97 -18.83 -13.34
N LEU A 210 17.76 -17.88 -13.81
CA LEU A 210 17.32 -16.51 -14.08
C LEU A 210 17.49 -16.16 -15.55
N GLN A 211 16.50 -15.48 -16.11
CA GLN A 211 16.60 -14.79 -17.38
C GLN A 211 16.14 -13.34 -17.19
N ALA A 212 17.01 -12.38 -17.51
CA ALA A 212 16.79 -10.96 -17.40
C ALA A 212 16.81 -10.31 -18.79
N LYS A 213 15.63 -9.99 -19.34
CA LYS A 213 15.51 -9.27 -20.61
C LYS A 213 15.30 -7.78 -20.40
N ARG A 214 16.33 -6.99 -20.65
CA ARG A 214 16.22 -5.52 -20.63
C ARG A 214 15.59 -4.99 -21.91
N TYR A 215 14.33 -4.60 -21.85
CA TYR A 215 13.58 -4.00 -22.96
C TYR A 215 13.17 -2.55 -22.63
N ALA A 216 13.08 -1.74 -23.69
CA ALA A 216 12.53 -0.40 -23.61
C ALA A 216 11.03 -0.45 -23.27
N GLU A 217 10.53 0.64 -22.72
CA GLU A 217 9.10 0.79 -22.45
C GLU A 217 8.26 0.60 -23.72
N GLY A 218 7.13 -0.09 -23.59
CA GLY A 218 6.25 -0.43 -24.72
C GLY A 218 6.71 -1.62 -25.56
N ASN A 219 7.94 -2.11 -25.37
CA ASN A 219 8.38 -3.37 -25.98
C ASN A 219 8.11 -4.53 -25.01
N SER A 220 6.92 -5.15 -25.13
CA SER A 220 6.50 -6.21 -24.22
C SER A 220 7.12 -7.56 -24.56
N VAL A 221 7.40 -8.35 -23.52
CA VAL A 221 7.81 -9.75 -23.66
C VAL A 221 6.63 -10.59 -24.14
N GLY A 222 6.82 -11.33 -25.22
CA GLY A 222 5.82 -12.23 -25.80
C GLY A 222 5.98 -13.69 -25.39
N ALA A 223 4.98 -14.51 -25.71
CA ALA A 223 4.94 -15.96 -25.43
C ALA A 223 6.16 -16.75 -25.95
N GLY A 224 6.79 -16.31 -27.04
CA GLY A 224 7.99 -16.96 -27.60
C GLY A 224 9.14 -16.98 -26.60
N ALA A 225 9.47 -15.83 -26.01
CA ALA A 225 10.56 -15.71 -25.04
C ALA A 225 10.33 -16.56 -23.78
N ILE A 226 9.08 -16.71 -23.34
CA ILE A 226 8.72 -17.57 -22.21
C ILE A 226 8.89 -19.06 -22.58
N ARG A 227 8.47 -19.47 -23.78
CA ARG A 227 8.67 -20.84 -24.28
C ARG A 227 10.16 -21.18 -24.43
N ASP A 228 10.94 -20.26 -24.97
CA ASP A 228 12.37 -20.45 -25.15
C ASP A 228 13.07 -20.63 -23.80
N PHE A 229 12.74 -19.78 -22.81
CA PHE A 229 13.26 -19.92 -21.45
C PHE A 229 12.86 -21.24 -20.80
N PHE A 230 11.61 -21.67 -20.92
CA PHE A 230 11.16 -22.97 -20.41
C PHE A 230 11.90 -24.15 -21.07
N GLY A 231 12.18 -24.04 -22.37
CA GLY A 231 13.02 -24.98 -23.09
C GLY A 231 14.43 -25.06 -22.51
N ALA A 232 15.05 -23.91 -22.22
CA ALA A 232 16.36 -23.84 -21.58
C ALA A 232 16.37 -24.52 -20.20
N LEU A 233 15.35 -24.26 -19.36
CA LEU A 233 15.18 -24.92 -18.06
C LEU A 233 15.09 -26.44 -18.20
N SER A 234 14.32 -26.93 -19.18
CA SER A 234 14.15 -28.35 -19.45
C SER A 234 15.48 -29.03 -19.84
N LEU A 235 16.29 -28.37 -20.65
CA LEU A 235 17.63 -28.86 -21.04
C LEU A 235 18.58 -28.96 -19.83
N LYS A 236 18.48 -28.01 -18.89
CA LYS A 236 19.28 -27.99 -17.66
C LYS A 236 18.68 -28.85 -16.54
N ARG A 237 17.53 -29.51 -16.78
CA ARG A 237 16.75 -30.25 -15.77
C ARG A 237 16.40 -29.41 -14.54
N ALA A 238 16.24 -28.10 -14.74
CA ALA A 238 15.85 -27.17 -13.70
C ALA A 238 14.34 -27.23 -13.47
N THR A 239 13.93 -27.16 -12.21
CA THR A 239 12.51 -27.18 -11.80
C THR A 239 11.95 -25.78 -11.55
N LYS A 240 12.81 -24.78 -11.37
CA LYS A 240 12.45 -23.41 -11.02
C LYS A 240 13.19 -22.41 -11.90
N GLY A 241 12.49 -21.39 -12.36
CA GLY A 241 13.09 -20.27 -13.06
C GLY A 241 12.33 -18.96 -12.84
N ILE A 242 13.06 -17.85 -12.88
CA ILE A 242 12.51 -16.49 -12.80
C ILE A 242 12.87 -15.74 -14.06
N PHE A 243 11.84 -15.20 -14.73
CA PHE A 243 12.01 -14.33 -15.89
C PHE A 243 11.73 -12.88 -15.47
N VAL A 244 12.69 -11.99 -15.70
CA VAL A 244 12.61 -10.57 -15.30
C VAL A 244 12.77 -9.67 -16.52
N THR A 245 12.02 -8.58 -16.56
CA THR A 245 12.16 -7.56 -17.61
C THR A 245 11.94 -6.15 -17.06
N THR A 246 12.56 -5.15 -17.71
CA THR A 246 12.36 -3.72 -17.44
C THR A 246 11.12 -3.13 -18.15
N SER A 247 10.36 -3.98 -18.85
CA SER A 247 9.14 -3.62 -19.58
C SER A 247 7.96 -4.41 -19.02
N THR A 248 6.99 -4.75 -19.86
CA THR A 248 5.78 -5.49 -19.50
C THR A 248 5.74 -6.86 -20.17
N PHE A 249 4.89 -7.75 -19.64
CA PHE A 249 4.57 -9.02 -20.29
C PHE A 249 3.26 -8.89 -21.05
N SER A 250 3.18 -9.45 -22.26
CA SER A 250 1.90 -9.54 -22.96
C SER A 250 0.95 -10.51 -22.24
N PRO A 251 -0.38 -10.40 -22.45
CA PRO A 251 -1.33 -11.39 -21.93
C PRO A 251 -0.94 -12.82 -22.32
N SER A 252 -0.56 -13.02 -23.59
CA SER A 252 -0.11 -14.31 -24.10
C SER A 252 1.16 -14.84 -23.43
N ALA A 253 2.09 -13.99 -23.00
CA ALA A 253 3.26 -14.40 -22.25
C ALA A 253 2.88 -14.89 -20.85
N THR A 254 1.97 -14.18 -20.18
CA THR A 254 1.44 -14.56 -18.86
C THR A 254 0.67 -15.88 -18.92
N ASP A 255 -0.20 -16.07 -19.92
CA ASP A 255 -0.96 -17.31 -20.10
C ASP A 255 -0.02 -18.49 -20.37
N THR A 256 0.98 -18.29 -21.24
CA THR A 256 1.99 -19.31 -21.53
C THR A 256 2.76 -19.73 -20.27
N ALA A 257 3.14 -18.77 -19.40
CA ALA A 257 3.84 -19.07 -18.16
C ALA A 257 2.97 -19.91 -17.21
N ARG A 258 1.67 -19.60 -17.10
CA ARG A 258 0.71 -20.38 -16.30
C ARG A 258 0.57 -21.80 -16.81
N ASP A 259 0.33 -21.97 -18.10
CA ASP A 259 0.09 -23.28 -18.71
C ASP A 259 1.30 -24.21 -18.57
N LEU A 260 2.52 -23.68 -18.78
CA LEU A 260 3.75 -24.46 -18.67
C LEU A 260 4.14 -24.78 -17.21
N SER A 261 3.77 -23.92 -16.25
CA SER A 261 4.01 -24.16 -14.82
C SER A 261 3.08 -25.21 -14.19
N SER A 262 1.97 -25.53 -14.85
CA SER A 262 0.96 -26.48 -14.37
C SER A 262 1.25 -27.96 -14.69
N ARG A 263 2.40 -28.23 -15.35
CA ARG A 263 2.86 -29.56 -15.74
C ARG A 263 4.05 -30.01 -14.90
#